data_AF-A0A1G0A777-F1
#
_entry.id   AF-A0A1G0A777-F1
#
_cell.length_a   1.000
_cell.length_b   1.000
_cell.length_c   1.000
_cell.angle_alpha   90.00
_cell.angle_beta   90.00
_cell.angle_gamma   90.00
#
_symmetry.space_group_name_H-M   'P 1'
#
loop_
_entity.id
_entity.type
_entity.pdbx_description
1 polymer ?
#
loop_
_entity_poly.entity_id
_entity_poly.type
_entity_poly.pdbx_seq_one_letter_code
_entity_poly.pdbx_strand_id
1 'polypeptide(L)'
;MRYRVASYLAHADTPAAEALPVLIEAVKDNEVTDHSCIAISALGGYGPAAGAAVPILSDPGVMERHEYFRAPNPCSPSAALERIGTREAMAALGAQRNRELKWKWSVQEMRLLAKARGDQNPDARESAMRELRSIALKSPKHKRKNIFAALQLLLRYTDKTGRHSAALRSISISFTAAGAVLEEDSPYASPGYLHPASFGTVRAAETQAFDKLTNGKGSTYFRLREYTAELEQIGAPEAMAAPALLQNNELLASALAAPFAFLVFIPALAPLTLLFFAWLFLWSRARHKEGRKFIYRPLLIPVLGWIYISYVVMFELNKHGSFRQINGAYICFWLSVLTTLTGLLPWCASWCLLRLRGRRRSAGA
;
A
#
# COMPACT_ATOMS: atom_id res chain seq x y z
N MET A 1 -1.28 19.37 -33.04
CA MET A 1 -0.19 20.37 -32.89
C MET A 1 -0.24 21.15 -31.59
N ARG A 2 -1.39 21.74 -31.20
CA ARG A 2 -1.58 22.58 -29.99
C ARG A 2 -0.79 22.17 -28.73
N TYR A 3 -0.75 20.88 -28.41
CA TYR A 3 0.04 20.35 -27.28
C TYR A 3 1.53 20.75 -27.27
N ARG A 4 2.25 20.61 -28.40
CA ARG A 4 3.68 20.96 -28.44
C ARG A 4 3.90 22.45 -28.21
N VAL A 5 2.95 23.27 -28.66
CA VAL A 5 2.92 24.72 -28.40
C VAL A 5 2.69 24.96 -26.91
N ALA A 6 1.68 24.36 -26.28
CA ALA A 6 1.44 24.49 -24.84
C ALA A 6 2.64 24.08 -23.96
N SER A 7 3.33 22.98 -24.30
CA SER A 7 4.53 22.54 -23.58
C SER A 7 5.72 23.49 -23.80
N TYR A 8 5.90 24.00 -25.02
CA TYR A 8 6.94 25.00 -25.31
C TYR A 8 6.67 26.34 -24.59
N LEU A 9 5.44 26.84 -24.65
CA LEU A 9 4.98 28.05 -23.95
C LEU A 9 5.12 27.97 -22.43
N ALA A 10 5.09 26.76 -21.85
CA ALA A 10 5.29 26.55 -20.42
C ALA A 10 6.76 26.66 -19.96
N HIS A 11 7.71 26.56 -20.90
CA HIS A 11 9.16 26.56 -20.63
C HIS A 11 9.90 27.75 -21.27
N ALA A 12 9.32 28.36 -22.31
CA ALA A 12 9.76 29.64 -22.82
C ALA A 12 9.21 30.75 -21.93
N ASP A 13 9.99 31.82 -21.72
CA ASP A 13 9.58 33.07 -21.07
C ASP A 13 8.61 33.89 -21.94
N THR A 14 7.63 33.21 -22.55
CA THR A 14 6.64 33.81 -23.44
C THR A 14 5.70 34.72 -22.65
N PRO A 15 5.38 35.93 -23.16
CA PRO A 15 4.46 36.84 -22.49
C PRO A 15 3.12 36.15 -22.18
N ALA A 16 2.67 36.26 -20.92
CA ALA A 16 1.44 35.61 -20.46
C ALA A 16 0.22 35.95 -21.34
N ALA A 17 0.15 37.18 -21.86
CA ALA A 17 -0.91 37.64 -22.77
C ALA A 17 -1.05 36.77 -24.03
N GLU A 18 0.04 36.22 -24.55
CA GLU A 18 0.05 35.37 -25.75
C GLU A 18 -0.19 33.89 -25.42
N ALA A 19 0.34 33.41 -24.29
CA ALA A 19 0.24 32.01 -23.90
C ALA A 19 -1.12 31.62 -23.30
N LEU A 20 -1.74 32.52 -22.51
CA LEU A 20 -2.95 32.21 -21.75
C LEU A 20 -4.16 31.76 -22.60
N PRO A 21 -4.48 32.36 -23.76
CA PRO A 21 -5.60 31.92 -24.58
C PRO A 21 -5.44 30.46 -25.05
N VAL A 22 -4.23 30.11 -25.49
CA VAL A 22 -3.88 28.78 -26.00
C VAL A 22 -3.92 27.74 -24.88
N LEU A 23 -3.41 28.08 -23.69
CA LEU A 23 -3.46 27.19 -22.52
C LEU A 23 -4.89 27.00 -22.00
N ILE A 24 -5.71 28.05 -21.97
CA ILE A 24 -7.13 27.96 -21.58
C ILE A 24 -7.92 27.10 -22.56
N GLU A 25 -7.65 27.20 -23.87
CA GLU A 25 -8.27 26.31 -24.87
C GLU A 25 -7.82 24.86 -24.68
N ALA A 26 -6.52 24.62 -24.40
CA ALA A 26 -5.99 23.27 -24.13
C ALA A 26 -6.54 22.60 -22.86
N VAL A 27 -7.01 23.37 -21.86
CA VAL A 27 -7.74 22.82 -20.69
C VAL A 27 -9.22 22.54 -20.99
N LYS A 28 -9.79 23.20 -22.00
CA LYS A 28 -11.17 22.97 -22.47
C LYS A 28 -11.28 21.75 -23.39
N ASP A 29 -10.26 21.46 -24.18
CA ASP A 29 -10.21 20.25 -25.02
C ASP A 29 -10.39 19.01 -24.12
N ASN A 30 -11.52 18.30 -24.29
CA ASN A 30 -12.05 17.34 -23.32
C ASN A 30 -11.28 16.00 -23.21
N GLU A 31 -10.19 15.83 -23.95
CA GLU A 31 -9.41 14.60 -23.97
C GLU A 31 -8.48 14.51 -22.76
N VAL A 32 -8.82 13.62 -21.82
CA VAL A 32 -8.04 13.32 -20.61
C VAL A 32 -6.69 12.71 -21.02
N THR A 33 -5.70 13.58 -21.15
CA THR A 33 -4.36 13.29 -21.66
C THR A 33 -3.32 14.01 -20.80
N ASP A 34 -2.06 13.60 -20.88
CA ASP A 34 -0.94 14.28 -20.21
C ASP A 34 -0.80 15.76 -20.66
N HIS A 35 -1.45 16.14 -21.77
CA HIS A 35 -1.47 17.49 -22.30
C HIS A 35 -2.23 18.48 -21.38
N SER A 36 -3.36 18.06 -20.79
CA SER A 36 -4.12 18.94 -19.89
C SER A 36 -3.41 19.13 -18.54
N CYS A 37 -2.71 18.09 -18.05
CA CYS A 37 -1.77 18.17 -16.91
C CYS A 37 -0.77 19.31 -17.13
N ILE A 38 -0.09 19.30 -18.28
CA ILE A 38 0.92 20.30 -18.64
C ILE A 38 0.29 21.68 -18.77
N ALA A 39 -0.89 21.81 -19.41
CA ALA A 39 -1.59 23.09 -19.51
C ALA A 39 -2.01 23.66 -18.14
N ILE A 40 -2.57 22.84 -17.25
CA ILE A 40 -2.94 23.22 -15.88
C ILE A 40 -1.70 23.64 -15.08
N SER A 41 -0.61 22.86 -15.17
CA SER A 41 0.64 23.17 -14.47
C SER A 41 1.27 24.48 -14.99
N ALA A 42 1.24 24.72 -16.30
CA ALA A 42 1.73 25.95 -16.94
C ALA A 42 0.92 27.17 -16.49
N LEU A 43 -0.42 27.08 -16.48
CA LEU A 43 -1.31 28.13 -15.96
C LEU A 43 -0.98 28.47 -14.49
N GLY A 44 -0.66 27.47 -13.67
CA GLY A 44 -0.15 27.70 -12.31
C GLY A 44 1.21 28.40 -12.29
N GLY A 45 2.12 28.06 -13.22
CA GLY A 45 3.45 28.67 -13.35
C GLY A 45 3.42 30.17 -13.69
N TYR A 46 2.43 30.61 -14.47
CA TYR A 46 2.20 32.04 -14.77
C TYR A 46 1.70 32.86 -13.57
N GLY A 47 1.37 32.23 -12.44
CA GLY A 47 1.01 32.92 -11.19
C GLY A 47 -0.18 33.88 -11.36
N PRO A 48 -0.16 35.08 -10.75
CA PRO A 48 -1.26 36.03 -10.80
C PRO A 48 -1.68 36.47 -12.21
N ALA A 49 -0.77 36.41 -13.20
CA ALA A 49 -1.09 36.75 -14.58
C ALA A 49 -2.14 35.80 -15.19
N ALA A 50 -2.19 34.55 -14.72
CA ALA A 50 -3.18 33.55 -15.14
C ALA A 50 -4.55 33.70 -14.45
N GLY A 51 -4.89 34.85 -13.86
CA GLY A 51 -6.20 35.12 -13.26
C GLY A 51 -7.39 34.82 -14.20
N ALA A 52 -7.24 35.05 -15.50
CA ALA A 52 -8.25 34.71 -16.52
C ALA A 52 -8.57 33.20 -16.61
N ALA A 53 -7.70 32.32 -16.09
CA ALA A 53 -7.93 30.88 -16.06
C ALA A 53 -8.68 30.40 -14.80
N VAL A 54 -8.93 31.25 -13.80
CA VAL A 54 -9.66 30.86 -12.58
C VAL A 54 -11.03 30.25 -12.88
N PRO A 55 -11.89 30.79 -13.78
CA PRO A 55 -13.19 30.20 -14.07
C PRO A 55 -13.11 28.78 -14.65
N ILE A 56 -12.16 28.51 -15.55
CA ILE A 56 -12.00 27.18 -16.16
C ILE A 56 -11.37 26.18 -15.18
N LEU A 57 -10.39 26.59 -14.38
CA LEU A 57 -9.82 25.72 -13.33
C LEU A 57 -10.82 25.41 -12.21
N SER A 58 -11.84 26.25 -12.02
CA SER A 58 -12.95 26.06 -11.06
C SER A 58 -14.06 25.12 -11.53
N ASP A 59 -14.10 24.80 -12.82
CA ASP A 59 -15.15 23.99 -13.44
C ASP A 59 -15.14 22.57 -12.84
N PRO A 60 -16.26 22.08 -12.25
CA PRO A 60 -16.34 20.70 -11.77
C PRO A 60 -16.07 19.66 -12.87
N GLY A 61 -16.33 19.97 -14.15
CA GLY A 61 -16.01 19.11 -15.28
C GLY A 61 -14.51 18.87 -15.43
N VAL A 62 -13.68 19.91 -15.28
CA VAL A 62 -12.20 19.77 -15.30
C VAL A 62 -11.73 18.88 -14.15
N MET A 63 -12.35 18.99 -12.97
CA MET A 63 -12.01 18.17 -11.81
C MET A 63 -12.46 16.70 -11.96
N GLU A 64 -13.68 16.43 -12.43
CA GLU A 64 -14.20 15.05 -12.57
C GLU A 64 -13.52 14.28 -13.71
N ARG A 65 -13.10 14.96 -14.79
CA ARG A 65 -12.25 14.38 -15.85
C ARG A 65 -10.87 13.93 -15.36
N HIS A 66 -10.46 14.36 -14.18
CA HIS A 66 -9.09 14.27 -13.68
C HIS A 66 -8.99 13.37 -12.44
N GLU A 67 -9.54 12.16 -12.54
CA GLU A 67 -9.47 11.13 -11.49
C GLU A 67 -8.04 10.70 -11.13
N TYR A 68 -7.07 10.88 -12.05
CA TYR A 68 -5.63 10.65 -11.81
C TYR A 68 -5.00 11.63 -10.80
N PHE A 69 -5.64 12.77 -10.53
CA PHE A 69 -5.08 13.89 -9.76
C PHE A 69 -5.58 13.94 -8.30
N ARG A 70 -6.06 12.82 -7.75
CA ARG A 70 -6.44 12.69 -6.33
C ARG A 70 -5.26 12.62 -5.35
N ALA A 71 -4.03 12.40 -5.84
CA ALA A 71 -2.81 12.59 -5.09
C ALA A 71 -2.34 14.05 -5.20
N PRO A 72 -1.58 14.59 -4.23
CA PRO A 72 -0.94 15.90 -4.37
C PRO A 72 0.10 15.85 -5.52
N ASN A 73 -0.35 16.23 -6.71
CA ASN A 73 0.41 16.21 -7.95
C ASN A 73 0.48 17.65 -8.49
N PRO A 74 1.64 18.15 -8.92
CA PRO A 74 1.81 19.52 -9.42
C PRO A 74 0.86 19.95 -10.56
N CYS A 75 0.16 19.02 -11.20
CA CYS A 75 -0.85 19.25 -12.23
C CYS A 75 -2.32 19.33 -11.74
N SER A 76 -2.64 19.26 -10.44
CA SER A 76 -4.05 19.39 -10.03
C SER A 76 -4.56 20.83 -10.27
N PRO A 77 -5.82 21.04 -10.70
CA PRO A 77 -6.38 22.39 -10.83
C PRO A 77 -6.36 23.17 -9.51
N SER A 78 -6.47 22.48 -8.38
CA SER A 78 -6.30 23.05 -7.04
C SER A 78 -4.89 23.59 -6.80
N ALA A 79 -3.84 22.86 -7.20
CA ALA A 79 -2.44 23.34 -7.11
C ALA A 79 -2.16 24.49 -8.08
N ALA A 80 -2.81 24.51 -9.26
CA ALA A 80 -2.74 25.64 -10.16
C ALA A 80 -3.40 26.90 -9.57
N LEU A 81 -4.62 26.78 -9.01
CA LEU A 81 -5.30 27.88 -8.31
C LEU A 81 -4.48 28.41 -7.11
N GLU A 82 -3.84 27.53 -6.34
CA GLU A 82 -2.95 27.91 -5.25
C GLU A 82 -1.74 28.72 -5.74
N ARG A 83 -1.09 28.31 -6.83
CA ARG A 83 0.02 29.06 -7.44
C ARG A 83 -0.40 30.37 -8.10
N ILE A 84 -1.61 30.43 -8.66
CA ILE A 84 -2.17 31.68 -9.21
C ILE A 84 -2.32 32.73 -8.10
N GLY A 85 -2.71 32.32 -6.89
CA GLY A 85 -2.62 33.15 -5.68
C GLY A 85 -3.55 34.37 -5.62
N THR A 86 -4.34 34.65 -6.67
CA THR A 86 -5.29 35.76 -6.67
C THR A 86 -6.42 35.52 -5.67
N ARG A 87 -7.06 36.59 -5.19
CA ARG A 87 -8.21 36.50 -4.27
C ARG A 87 -9.34 35.62 -4.82
N GLU A 88 -9.56 35.70 -6.13
CA GLU A 88 -10.54 34.88 -6.85
C GLU A 88 -10.10 33.41 -6.91
N ALA A 89 -8.83 33.13 -7.21
CA ALA A 89 -8.29 31.78 -7.23
C ALA A 89 -8.38 31.10 -5.85
N MET A 90 -8.10 31.85 -4.77
CA MET A 90 -8.22 31.35 -3.39
C MET A 90 -9.67 31.14 -2.97
N ALA A 91 -10.61 31.98 -3.41
CA ALA A 91 -12.04 31.77 -3.20
C ALA A 91 -12.56 30.52 -3.93
N ALA A 92 -12.14 30.34 -5.19
CA ALA A 92 -12.39 29.15 -5.99
C ALA A 92 -11.82 27.88 -5.35
N LEU A 93 -10.57 27.94 -4.86
CA LEU A 93 -9.92 26.85 -4.14
C LEU A 93 -10.67 26.47 -2.86
N GLY A 94 -11.19 27.45 -2.11
CA GLY A 94 -12.07 27.21 -0.96
C GLY A 94 -13.36 26.48 -1.35
N ALA A 95 -14.01 26.91 -2.44
CA ALA A 95 -15.20 26.24 -2.97
C ALA A 95 -14.91 24.81 -3.46
N GLN A 96 -13.77 24.59 -4.13
CA GLN A 96 -13.31 23.25 -4.52
C GLN A 96 -13.02 22.36 -3.32
N ARG A 97 -12.29 22.87 -2.33
CA ARG A 97 -11.95 22.12 -1.11
C ARG A 97 -13.21 21.74 -0.34
N ASN A 98 -14.24 22.58 -0.31
CA ASN A 98 -15.54 22.24 0.26
C ASN A 98 -16.27 21.14 -0.53
N ARG A 99 -16.17 21.11 -1.87
CA ARG A 99 -16.68 19.99 -2.69
C ARG A 99 -15.91 18.69 -2.42
N GLU A 100 -14.58 18.75 -2.34
CA GLU A 100 -13.73 17.61 -1.97
C GLU A 100 -14.01 17.10 -0.55
N LEU A 101 -14.21 18.02 0.41
CA LEU A 101 -14.54 17.67 1.79
C LEU A 101 -15.92 17.02 1.85
N LYS A 102 -16.96 17.58 1.21
CA LYS A 102 -18.28 16.93 1.11
C LYS A 102 -18.18 15.51 0.53
N TRP A 103 -17.26 15.29 -0.42
CA TRP A 103 -16.97 13.96 -0.95
C TRP A 103 -16.23 13.05 0.04
N LYS A 104 -15.13 13.51 0.65
CA LYS A 104 -14.33 12.75 1.63
C LYS A 104 -15.13 12.41 2.89
N TRP A 105 -15.95 13.35 3.37
CA TRP A 105 -16.89 13.17 4.46
C TRP A 105 -17.90 12.07 4.13
N SER A 106 -18.50 12.03 2.93
CA SER A 106 -19.41 10.92 2.59
C SER A 106 -18.78 9.52 2.77
N VAL A 107 -17.47 9.35 2.52
CA VAL A 107 -16.76 8.08 2.71
C VAL A 107 -16.40 7.83 4.18
N GLN A 108 -16.05 8.87 4.94
CA GLN A 108 -15.82 8.78 6.38
C GLN A 108 -17.11 8.55 7.18
N GLU A 109 -18.18 9.25 6.84
CA GLU A 109 -19.54 9.06 7.35
C GLU A 109 -20.04 7.67 7.00
N MET A 110 -19.89 7.18 5.76
CA MET A 110 -20.23 5.79 5.43
C MET A 110 -19.41 4.77 6.26
N ARG A 111 -18.14 5.06 6.59
CA ARG A 111 -17.34 4.22 7.52
C ARG A 111 -17.78 4.34 8.98
N LEU A 112 -18.20 5.52 9.42
CA LEU A 112 -18.66 5.77 10.80
C LEU A 112 -20.07 5.22 11.03
N LEU A 113 -20.99 5.35 10.07
CA LEU A 113 -22.29 4.65 10.01
C LEU A 113 -22.10 3.14 10.00
N ALA A 114 -21.18 2.64 9.16
CA ALA A 114 -20.82 1.22 9.12
C ALA A 114 -20.33 0.69 10.48
N LYS A 115 -19.48 1.47 11.18
CA LYS A 115 -18.98 1.12 12.50
C LYS A 115 -20.07 1.21 13.57
N ALA A 116 -20.72 2.37 13.69
CA ALA A 116 -21.75 2.64 14.70
C ALA A 116 -22.96 1.70 14.61
N ARG A 117 -23.46 1.39 13.41
CA ARG A 117 -24.54 0.38 13.23
C ARG A 117 -24.03 -1.05 13.31
N GLY A 118 -22.74 -1.30 13.04
CA GLY A 118 -22.12 -2.62 13.15
C GLY A 118 -21.92 -3.12 14.58
N ASP A 119 -21.70 -2.19 15.52
CA ASP A 119 -21.38 -2.50 16.93
C ASP A 119 -22.63 -2.66 17.83
N GLN A 120 -23.85 -2.34 17.37
CA GLN A 120 -25.05 -2.23 18.24
C GLN A 120 -26.19 -3.23 17.98
N ASN A 121 -26.53 -3.58 16.72
CA ASN A 121 -27.59 -4.57 16.42
C ASN A 121 -27.40 -5.18 15.01
N PRO A 122 -27.46 -6.51 14.81
CA PRO A 122 -27.47 -7.13 13.48
C PRO A 122 -28.53 -6.57 12.52
N ASP A 123 -29.73 -6.19 12.99
CA ASP A 123 -30.80 -5.63 12.13
C ASP A 123 -30.43 -4.23 11.62
N ALA A 124 -29.88 -3.39 12.50
CA ALA A 124 -29.39 -2.05 12.13
C ALA A 124 -28.24 -2.14 11.12
N ARG A 125 -27.41 -3.18 11.23
CA ARG A 125 -26.32 -3.49 10.30
C ARG A 125 -26.83 -3.95 8.93
N GLU A 126 -27.85 -4.81 8.88
CA GLU A 126 -28.45 -5.21 7.60
C GLU A 126 -29.12 -4.03 6.91
N SER A 127 -29.86 -3.20 7.66
CA SER A 127 -30.43 -1.94 7.17
C SER A 127 -29.35 -1.01 6.59
N ALA A 128 -28.22 -0.85 7.27
CA ALA A 128 -27.06 -0.11 6.74
C ALA A 128 -26.51 -0.70 5.43
N MET A 129 -26.44 -2.02 5.29
CA MET A 129 -26.00 -2.66 4.05
C MET A 129 -26.99 -2.48 2.90
N ARG A 130 -28.31 -2.50 3.16
CA ARG A 130 -29.34 -2.18 2.16
C ARG A 130 -29.22 -0.71 1.70
N GLU A 131 -29.04 0.21 2.65
CA GLU A 131 -28.87 1.64 2.38
C GLU A 131 -27.61 1.91 1.53
N LEU A 132 -26.45 1.41 1.96
CA LEU A 132 -25.19 1.49 1.22
C LEU A 132 -25.27 0.85 -0.17
N ARG A 133 -25.96 -0.29 -0.32
CA ARG A 133 -26.21 -0.94 -1.61
C ARG A 133 -27.07 -0.06 -2.52
N SER A 134 -28.09 0.61 -1.99
CA SER A 134 -28.91 1.55 -2.75
C SER A 134 -28.11 2.77 -3.25
N ILE A 135 -27.21 3.29 -2.40
CA ILE A 135 -26.29 4.38 -2.74
C ILE A 135 -25.29 3.91 -3.80
N ALA A 136 -24.75 2.69 -3.68
CA ALA A 136 -23.84 2.10 -4.67
C ALA A 136 -24.48 1.97 -6.05
N LEU A 137 -25.73 1.51 -6.13
CA LEU A 137 -26.44 1.34 -7.40
C LEU A 137 -26.74 2.69 -8.08
N LYS A 138 -27.18 3.68 -7.31
CA LYS A 138 -27.43 5.06 -7.78
C LYS A 138 -26.14 5.84 -8.10
N SER A 139 -24.98 5.40 -7.60
CA SER A 139 -23.71 6.09 -7.82
C SER A 139 -23.09 5.79 -9.20
N PRO A 140 -22.49 6.82 -9.86
CA PRO A 140 -21.72 6.65 -11.10
C PRO A 140 -20.60 5.61 -11.01
N LYS A 141 -20.24 5.02 -12.17
CA LYS A 141 -19.35 3.84 -12.26
C LYS A 141 -18.02 3.99 -11.51
N HIS A 142 -17.36 5.16 -11.59
CA HIS A 142 -16.11 5.44 -10.88
C HIS A 142 -16.31 5.59 -9.35
N LYS A 143 -17.49 6.05 -8.91
CA LYS A 143 -17.87 6.24 -7.49
C LYS A 143 -18.17 4.90 -6.79
N ARG A 144 -18.56 3.86 -7.55
CA ARG A 144 -18.89 2.52 -7.01
C ARG A 144 -17.73 1.83 -6.29
N LYS A 145 -16.47 1.95 -6.76
CA LYS A 145 -15.31 1.26 -6.14
C LYS A 145 -15.14 1.57 -4.65
N ASN A 146 -15.33 2.83 -4.24
CA ASN A 146 -15.19 3.24 -2.84
C ASN A 146 -16.31 2.70 -1.95
N ILE A 147 -17.53 2.64 -2.48
CA ILE A 147 -18.69 2.08 -1.76
C ILE A 147 -18.56 0.55 -1.64
N PHE A 148 -18.04 -0.12 -2.68
CA PHE A 148 -17.66 -1.52 -2.62
C PHE A 148 -16.54 -1.79 -1.58
N ALA A 149 -15.54 -0.92 -1.47
CA ALA A 149 -14.52 -1.04 -0.43
C ALA A 149 -15.09 -0.87 0.99
N ALA A 150 -16.06 0.03 1.19
CA ALA A 150 -16.78 0.18 2.45
C ALA A 150 -17.65 -1.06 2.78
N LEU A 151 -18.36 -1.61 1.79
CA LEU A 151 -19.11 -2.87 1.92
C LEU A 151 -18.19 -4.07 2.24
N GLN A 152 -17.04 -4.18 1.59
CA GLN A 152 -16.04 -5.22 1.86
C GLN A 152 -15.45 -5.13 3.28
N LEU A 153 -15.23 -3.91 3.80
CA LEU A 153 -14.83 -3.71 5.20
C LEU A 153 -15.94 -4.13 6.18
N LEU A 154 -17.21 -3.79 5.89
CA LEU A 154 -18.37 -4.24 6.67
C LEU A 154 -18.49 -5.76 6.74
N LEU A 155 -18.26 -6.44 5.60
CA LEU A 155 -18.30 -7.91 5.47
C LEU A 155 -17.12 -8.60 6.18
N ARG A 156 -15.91 -8.01 6.15
CA ARG A 156 -14.80 -8.53 6.97
C ARG A 156 -15.04 -8.37 8.47
N TYR A 157 -15.81 -7.36 8.85
CA TYR A 157 -16.22 -7.14 10.25
C TYR A 157 -17.43 -8.02 10.64
N THR A 158 -18.16 -8.68 9.72
CA THR A 158 -19.24 -9.63 10.08
C THR A 158 -18.69 -11.00 10.44
N ASP A 159 -17.67 -11.46 9.73
CA ASP A 159 -17.10 -12.81 9.89
C ASP A 159 -16.50 -13.01 11.30
N LYS A 160 -15.94 -11.95 11.89
CA LYS A 160 -15.40 -11.96 13.27
C LYS A 160 -16.46 -12.12 14.38
N THR A 161 -17.73 -11.83 14.11
CA THR A 161 -18.79 -11.92 15.14
C THR A 161 -19.42 -13.30 15.28
N GLY A 162 -18.97 -14.30 14.50
CA GLY A 162 -19.37 -15.71 14.63
C GLY A 162 -20.82 -16.06 14.27
N ARG A 163 -21.72 -15.06 14.22
CA ARG A 163 -23.11 -15.20 13.79
C ARG A 163 -23.27 -14.76 12.33
N HIS A 164 -24.00 -15.57 11.56
CA HIS A 164 -24.30 -15.41 10.12
C HIS A 164 -23.16 -15.76 9.13
N SER A 165 -22.86 -17.06 9.02
CA SER A 165 -21.97 -17.62 7.99
C SER A 165 -22.66 -17.96 6.66
N ALA A 166 -23.99 -18.17 6.61
CA ALA A 166 -24.67 -18.61 5.39
C ALA A 166 -25.05 -17.47 4.43
N ALA A 167 -25.91 -16.54 4.84
CA ALA A 167 -26.44 -15.48 3.96
C ALA A 167 -25.39 -14.45 3.50
N LEU A 168 -24.35 -14.20 4.31
CA LEU A 168 -23.28 -13.28 3.94
C LEU A 168 -22.22 -13.96 3.06
N ARG A 169 -22.02 -15.28 3.21
CA ARG A 169 -21.28 -16.06 2.20
C ARG A 169 -22.06 -16.12 0.90
N SER A 170 -23.38 -16.36 0.89
CA SER A 170 -24.15 -16.34 -0.37
C SER A 170 -24.16 -14.96 -1.04
N ILE A 171 -24.06 -13.84 -0.30
CA ILE A 171 -23.88 -12.49 -0.87
C ILE A 171 -22.45 -12.26 -1.39
N SER A 172 -21.42 -12.65 -0.63
CA SER A 172 -20.03 -12.58 -1.09
C SER A 172 -19.81 -13.45 -2.34
N ILE A 173 -20.36 -14.66 -2.32
CA ILE A 173 -20.43 -15.59 -3.45
C ILE A 173 -21.28 -14.99 -4.56
N SER A 174 -22.43 -14.36 -4.33
CA SER A 174 -23.20 -13.71 -5.42
C SER A 174 -22.43 -12.57 -6.11
N PHE A 175 -21.61 -11.81 -5.38
CA PHE A 175 -20.74 -10.79 -5.98
C PHE A 175 -19.48 -11.35 -6.62
N THR A 176 -19.00 -12.51 -6.16
CA THR A 176 -17.89 -13.24 -6.78
C THR A 176 -18.36 -13.99 -8.03
N ALA A 177 -19.56 -14.57 -7.98
CA ALA A 177 -20.24 -15.35 -9.01
C ALA A 177 -20.89 -14.47 -10.08
N ALA A 178 -21.25 -13.21 -9.78
CA ALA A 178 -21.41 -12.20 -10.81
C ALA A 178 -20.13 -11.98 -11.67
N GLY A 179 -18.99 -12.55 -11.26
CA GLY A 179 -17.80 -12.78 -12.09
C GLY A 179 -17.32 -14.24 -12.14
N ALA A 180 -18.11 -15.22 -11.68
CA ALA A 180 -17.72 -16.63 -11.51
C ALA A 180 -18.93 -17.61 -11.35
N VAL A 181 -20.05 -17.40 -12.06
CA VAL A 181 -21.05 -18.47 -12.26
C VAL A 181 -20.49 -19.43 -13.31
N LEU A 182 -19.71 -20.39 -12.80
CA LEU A 182 -19.44 -21.69 -13.41
C LEU A 182 -19.32 -22.70 -12.24
N GLU A 183 -20.16 -23.73 -12.27
CA GLU A 183 -20.08 -25.02 -11.53
C GLU A 183 -20.35 -25.05 -10.00
N GLU A 184 -20.62 -26.28 -9.53
CA GLU A 184 -21.36 -26.68 -8.31
C GLU A 184 -20.49 -27.65 -7.45
N ASP A 185 -20.85 -28.28 -6.31
CA ASP A 185 -22.10 -28.53 -5.57
C ASP A 185 -21.77 -28.78 -4.06
N SER A 186 -22.79 -29.09 -3.25
CA SER A 186 -22.82 -30.11 -2.18
C SER A 186 -22.76 -29.67 -0.70
N PRO A 187 -23.41 -30.43 0.23
CA PRO A 187 -23.87 -29.91 1.53
C PRO A 187 -23.23 -30.57 2.78
N TYR A 188 -23.56 -30.07 3.98
CA TYR A 188 -23.97 -30.80 5.21
C TYR A 188 -23.96 -29.86 6.44
N ALA A 189 -24.85 -30.08 7.43
CA ALA A 189 -24.98 -29.25 8.64
C ALA A 189 -25.64 -30.01 9.82
N SER A 190 -25.28 -29.69 11.07
CA SER A 190 -26.13 -29.77 12.28
C SER A 190 -25.43 -29.22 13.56
N PRO A 191 -26.16 -28.89 14.66
CA PRO A 191 -25.76 -27.82 15.60
C PRO A 191 -25.64 -28.19 17.09
N GLY A 192 -25.23 -27.21 17.92
CA GLY A 192 -25.30 -27.26 19.40
C GLY A 192 -25.44 -25.86 20.03
N TYR A 193 -26.28 -25.72 21.07
CA TYR A 193 -26.62 -24.46 21.77
C TYR A 193 -25.85 -24.30 23.10
N LEU A 194 -25.72 -23.06 23.60
CA LEU A 194 -25.73 -22.73 25.04
C LEU A 194 -26.01 -21.22 25.29
N HIS A 195 -26.48 -20.88 26.50
CA HIS A 195 -27.14 -19.61 26.87
C HIS A 195 -26.24 -18.71 27.75
N PRO A 196 -26.43 -17.36 27.82
CA PRO A 196 -25.47 -16.46 28.49
C PRO A 196 -25.94 -15.85 29.83
N ALA A 197 -24.95 -15.62 30.72
CA ALA A 197 -24.94 -14.71 31.89
C ALA A 197 -23.45 -14.51 32.27
N SER A 198 -22.97 -13.41 32.87
CA SER A 198 -23.51 -12.09 33.22
C SER A 198 -22.33 -11.12 33.41
N PHE A 199 -22.44 -9.83 33.04
CA PHE A 199 -21.41 -8.82 33.35
C PHE A 199 -22.01 -7.44 33.58
N GLY A 200 -21.99 -6.99 34.84
CA GLY A 200 -22.51 -5.68 35.26
C GLY A 200 -21.51 -4.76 35.98
N THR A 201 -20.37 -5.29 36.45
CA THR A 201 -19.49 -4.58 37.41
C THR A 201 -18.06 -4.31 36.94
N VAL A 202 -17.56 -5.01 35.92
CA VAL A 202 -16.19 -4.84 35.40
C VAL A 202 -16.00 -3.49 34.66
N ARG A 203 -17.05 -3.02 33.98
CA ARG A 203 -17.00 -1.89 33.03
C ARG A 203 -16.59 -0.54 33.66
N ALA A 204 -16.87 -0.34 34.95
CA ALA A 204 -16.51 0.89 35.64
C ALA A 204 -15.00 0.98 35.91
N ALA A 205 -14.36 -0.14 36.29
CA ALA A 205 -12.93 -0.23 36.53
C ALA A 205 -12.12 -0.13 35.22
N GLU A 206 -12.56 -0.82 34.16
CA GLU A 206 -11.93 -0.74 32.83
C GLU A 206 -11.88 0.69 32.28
N THR A 207 -13.00 1.43 32.40
CA THR A 207 -13.10 2.80 31.87
C THR A 207 -12.13 3.75 32.58
N GLN A 208 -12.04 3.66 33.92
CA GLN A 208 -11.16 4.51 34.71
C GLN A 208 -9.66 4.20 34.47
N ALA A 209 -9.31 2.94 34.22
CA ALA A 209 -7.95 2.55 33.86
C ALA A 209 -7.56 2.99 32.43
N PHE A 210 -8.50 2.91 31.48
CA PHE A 210 -8.26 3.30 30.09
C PHE A 210 -7.98 4.82 29.94
N ASP A 211 -8.65 5.66 30.73
CA ASP A 211 -8.40 7.12 30.75
C ASP A 211 -7.03 7.48 31.34
N LYS A 212 -6.52 6.72 32.33
CA LYS A 212 -5.12 6.86 32.79
C LYS A 212 -4.13 6.47 31.69
N LEU A 213 -4.37 5.33 31.01
CA LEU A 213 -3.51 4.79 29.96
C LEU A 213 -3.38 5.72 28.76
N THR A 214 -4.43 6.46 28.40
CA THR A 214 -4.45 7.36 27.23
C THR A 214 -3.87 8.74 27.51
N ASN A 215 -4.10 9.34 28.67
CA ASN A 215 -3.78 10.77 28.92
C ASN A 215 -2.39 11.06 29.51
N GLY A 216 -1.64 10.05 29.97
CA GLY A 216 -0.27 10.24 30.48
C GLY A 216 0.77 10.62 29.41
N LYS A 217 1.84 11.32 29.82
CA LYS A 217 3.07 11.50 29.01
C LYS A 217 4.13 10.48 29.46
N GLY A 218 4.37 9.47 28.62
CA GLY A 218 5.36 8.41 28.88
C GLY A 218 5.32 7.31 27.83
N SER A 219 6.34 6.45 27.78
CA SER A 219 6.35 5.30 26.87
C SER A 219 5.18 4.34 27.18
N THR A 220 4.49 3.86 26.14
CA THR A 220 3.36 2.93 26.27
C THR A 220 3.75 1.64 27.01
N TYR A 221 5.02 1.23 26.91
CA TYR A 221 5.56 0.04 27.57
C TYR A 221 5.59 0.15 29.10
N PHE A 222 6.03 1.31 29.62
CA PHE A 222 6.09 1.55 31.07
C PHE A 222 4.69 1.59 31.68
N ARG A 223 3.73 2.24 31.01
CA ARG A 223 2.33 2.30 31.47
C ARG A 223 1.64 0.94 31.47
N LEU A 224 1.94 0.06 30.50
CA LEU A 224 1.46 -1.31 30.51
C LEU A 224 1.98 -2.12 31.71
N ARG A 225 3.23 -1.88 32.11
CA ARG A 225 3.85 -2.56 33.26
C ARG A 225 3.31 -2.06 34.61
N GLU A 226 3.08 -0.75 34.75
CA GLU A 226 2.39 -0.17 35.91
C GLU A 226 0.94 -0.68 36.01
N TYR A 227 0.22 -0.72 34.89
CA TYR A 227 -1.15 -1.24 34.83
C TYR A 227 -1.24 -2.71 35.26
N THR A 228 -0.30 -3.57 34.84
CA THR A 228 -0.27 -4.97 35.31
C THR A 228 0.01 -5.09 36.82
N ALA A 229 0.81 -4.19 37.39
CA ALA A 229 1.07 -4.17 38.83
C ALA A 229 -0.12 -3.66 39.66
N GLU A 230 -0.88 -2.67 39.16
CA GLU A 230 -2.16 -2.25 39.77
C GLU A 230 -3.19 -3.41 39.74
N LEU A 231 -3.30 -4.15 38.62
CA LEU A 231 -4.21 -5.31 38.53
C LEU A 231 -3.83 -6.48 39.47
N GLU A 232 -2.53 -6.70 39.66
CA GLU A 232 -2.01 -7.74 40.58
C GLU A 232 -2.33 -7.41 42.05
N GLN A 233 -2.24 -6.13 42.45
CA GLN A 233 -2.65 -5.68 43.80
C GLN A 233 -4.15 -5.87 44.08
N ILE A 234 -5.00 -5.81 43.04
CA ILE A 234 -6.47 -5.94 43.17
C ILE A 234 -6.89 -7.43 43.18
N GLY A 235 -5.95 -8.37 42.99
CA GLY A 235 -6.23 -9.81 43.00
C GLY A 235 -7.06 -10.27 41.79
N ALA A 236 -7.07 -9.51 40.70
CA ALA A 236 -7.85 -9.86 39.51
C ALA A 236 -7.26 -11.13 38.86
N PRO A 237 -8.07 -12.17 38.52
CA PRO A 237 -7.55 -13.40 37.93
C PRO A 237 -6.88 -13.18 36.56
N GLU A 238 -7.24 -12.10 35.87
CA GLU A 238 -6.62 -11.66 34.61
C GLU A 238 -5.17 -11.19 34.80
N ALA A 239 -4.81 -10.68 35.99
CA ALA A 239 -3.44 -10.28 36.32
C ALA A 239 -2.47 -11.47 36.30
N MET A 240 -2.92 -12.67 36.66
CA MET A 240 -2.09 -13.89 36.66
C MET A 240 -1.76 -14.37 35.23
N ALA A 241 -2.54 -13.99 34.22
CA ALA A 241 -2.29 -14.33 32.82
C ALA A 241 -1.41 -13.30 32.09
N ALA A 242 -1.33 -12.06 32.59
CA ALA A 242 -0.58 -10.99 31.95
C ALA A 242 0.95 -11.23 31.87
N PRO A 243 1.64 -11.81 32.88
CA PRO A 243 3.06 -12.15 32.78
C PRO A 243 3.36 -13.11 31.61
N ALA A 244 2.51 -14.12 31.40
CA ALA A 244 2.67 -15.08 30.30
C ALA A 244 2.49 -14.41 28.93
N LEU A 245 1.56 -13.46 28.80
CA LEU A 245 1.39 -12.67 27.57
C LEU A 245 2.55 -11.70 27.32
N LEU A 246 3.08 -11.05 28.36
CA LEU A 246 4.27 -10.21 28.26
C LEU A 246 5.51 -11.03 27.87
N GLN A 247 5.73 -12.17 28.52
CA GLN A 247 6.86 -13.06 28.22
C GLN A 247 6.77 -13.65 26.81
N ASN A 248 5.57 -14.04 26.35
CA ASN A 248 5.34 -14.45 24.97
C ASN A 248 5.58 -13.30 23.97
N ASN A 249 5.26 -12.05 24.33
CA ASN A 249 5.53 -10.88 23.49
C ASN A 249 7.01 -10.49 23.46
N GLU A 250 7.78 -10.66 24.55
CA GLU A 250 9.24 -10.50 24.54
C GLU A 250 9.92 -11.62 23.74
N LEU A 251 9.43 -12.87 23.83
CA LEU A 251 9.84 -13.97 22.95
C LEU A 251 9.51 -13.68 21.48
N LEU A 252 8.33 -13.15 21.17
CA LEU A 252 7.99 -12.73 19.80
C LEU A 252 8.88 -11.57 19.33
N ALA A 253 9.12 -10.57 20.18
CA ALA A 253 9.92 -9.40 19.83
C ALA A 253 11.40 -9.78 19.60
N SER A 254 11.96 -10.66 20.42
CA SER A 254 13.32 -11.18 20.24
C SER A 254 13.43 -12.12 19.03
N ALA A 255 12.46 -13.02 18.82
CA ALA A 255 12.40 -13.86 17.62
C ALA A 255 12.23 -13.05 16.33
N LEU A 256 11.46 -11.95 16.37
CA LEU A 256 11.32 -11.02 15.25
C LEU A 256 12.55 -10.11 15.09
N ALA A 257 13.28 -9.77 16.15
CA ALA A 257 14.50 -8.95 16.08
C ALA A 257 15.74 -9.72 15.61
N ALA A 258 15.83 -11.02 15.90
CA ALA A 258 16.94 -11.89 15.48
C ALA A 258 17.31 -11.80 13.98
N PRO A 259 16.37 -11.83 13.01
CA PRO A 259 16.71 -11.62 11.60
C PRO A 259 17.18 -10.19 11.26
N PHE A 260 16.82 -9.17 12.04
CA PHE A 260 17.30 -7.79 11.82
C PHE A 260 18.71 -7.56 12.37
N ALA A 261 19.12 -8.28 13.42
CA ALA A 261 20.53 -8.26 13.87
C ALA A 261 21.48 -8.70 12.73
N PHE A 262 21.09 -9.69 11.94
CA PHE A 262 21.82 -10.10 10.72
C PHE A 262 21.94 -9.00 9.67
N LEU A 263 20.90 -8.16 9.49
CA LEU A 263 20.93 -7.04 8.55
C LEU A 263 21.93 -5.94 8.96
N VAL A 264 22.16 -5.75 10.26
CA VAL A 264 23.16 -4.79 10.78
C VAL A 264 24.61 -5.24 10.51
N PHE A 265 24.85 -6.54 10.31
CA PHE A 265 26.18 -7.07 9.94
C PHE A 265 26.48 -7.03 8.43
N ILE A 266 25.51 -6.73 7.56
CA ILE A 266 25.71 -6.68 6.10
C ILE A 266 26.84 -5.71 5.66
N PRO A 267 26.98 -4.49 6.23
CA PRO A 267 28.09 -3.59 5.89
C PRO A 267 29.47 -4.19 6.20
N ALA A 268 29.59 -4.98 7.28
CA ALA A 268 30.83 -5.64 7.66
C ALA A 268 31.19 -6.83 6.74
N LEU A 269 30.20 -7.42 6.07
CA LEU A 269 30.39 -8.50 5.10
C LEU A 269 30.73 -7.98 3.68
N ALA A 270 30.45 -6.71 3.37
CA ALA A 270 30.78 -6.10 2.08
C ALA A 270 32.28 -6.25 1.66
N PRO A 271 33.29 -6.01 2.52
CA PRO A 271 34.68 -6.26 2.15
C PRO A 271 34.97 -7.76 1.89
N LEU A 272 34.32 -8.68 2.62
CA LEU A 272 34.50 -10.12 2.39
C LEU A 272 33.88 -10.58 1.06
N THR A 273 32.74 -10.04 0.65
CA THR A 273 32.16 -10.36 -0.67
C THR A 273 33.03 -9.80 -1.80
N LEU A 274 33.57 -8.58 -1.66
CA LEU A 274 34.52 -8.03 -2.63
C LEU A 274 35.81 -8.86 -2.73
N LEU A 275 36.38 -9.30 -1.61
CA LEU A 275 37.55 -10.20 -1.59
C LEU A 275 37.24 -11.56 -2.25
N PHE A 276 36.05 -12.13 -2.02
CA PHE A 276 35.61 -13.36 -2.67
C PHE A 276 35.48 -13.20 -4.20
N PHE A 277 34.88 -12.11 -4.68
CA PHE A 277 34.81 -11.83 -6.11
C PHE A 277 36.18 -11.53 -6.74
N ALA A 278 37.06 -10.82 -6.05
CA ALA A 278 38.44 -10.60 -6.49
C ALA A 278 39.22 -11.92 -6.59
N TRP A 279 39.06 -12.81 -5.60
CA TRP A 279 39.63 -14.15 -5.62
C TRP A 279 39.10 -15.00 -6.79
N LEU A 280 37.77 -15.03 -7.01
CA LEU A 280 37.17 -15.71 -8.16
C LEU A 280 37.69 -15.17 -9.51
N PHE A 281 37.87 -13.85 -9.62
CA PHE A 281 38.41 -13.21 -10.83
C PHE A 281 39.88 -13.60 -11.07
N LEU A 282 40.72 -13.57 -10.03
CA LEU A 282 42.13 -13.99 -10.11
C LEU A 282 42.25 -15.49 -10.43
N TRP A 283 41.45 -16.33 -9.79
CA TRP A 283 41.39 -17.78 -10.05
C TRP A 283 40.94 -18.08 -11.48
N SER A 284 39.92 -17.38 -11.98
CA SER A 284 39.48 -17.47 -13.38
C SER A 284 40.59 -17.07 -14.36
N ARG A 285 41.34 -15.99 -14.06
CA ARG A 285 42.47 -15.52 -14.88
C ARG A 285 43.63 -16.52 -14.87
N ALA A 286 43.92 -17.17 -13.73
CA ALA A 286 44.91 -18.23 -13.64
C ALA A 286 44.52 -19.44 -14.52
N ARG A 287 43.28 -19.93 -14.40
CA ARG A 287 42.77 -21.05 -15.21
C ARG A 287 42.71 -20.75 -16.71
N HIS A 288 42.52 -19.50 -17.11
CA HIS A 288 42.58 -19.10 -18.53
C HIS A 288 43.99 -19.30 -19.14
N LYS A 289 45.07 -19.17 -18.36
CA LYS A 289 46.43 -19.45 -18.84
C LYS A 289 46.66 -20.94 -19.13
N GLU A 290 45.89 -21.83 -18.52
CA GLU A 290 45.94 -23.28 -18.76
C GLU A 290 45.18 -23.73 -20.04
N GLY A 291 44.81 -22.80 -20.93
CA GLY A 291 44.12 -23.12 -22.20
C GLY A 291 42.68 -23.63 -22.06
N ARG A 292 42.13 -23.72 -20.85
CA ARG A 292 40.75 -24.20 -20.61
C ARG A 292 39.73 -23.11 -20.93
N LYS A 293 38.98 -23.28 -22.03
CA LYS A 293 37.85 -22.39 -22.40
C LYS A 293 36.77 -22.40 -21.30
N PHE A 294 36.62 -21.29 -20.58
CA PHE A 294 35.77 -21.18 -19.39
C PHE A 294 34.42 -20.49 -19.67
N ILE A 295 33.30 -21.14 -19.34
CA ILE A 295 31.94 -20.74 -19.72
C ILE A 295 31.20 -20.04 -18.54
N TYR A 296 31.87 -19.11 -17.85
CA TYR A 296 31.28 -18.37 -16.71
C TYR A 296 31.27 -16.83 -16.86
N ARG A 297 31.95 -16.28 -17.88
CA ARG A 297 31.84 -14.84 -18.22
C ARG A 297 30.40 -14.31 -18.35
N PRO A 298 29.43 -15.01 -18.97
CA PRO A 298 28.06 -14.49 -19.09
C PRO A 298 27.27 -14.50 -17.77
N LEU A 299 27.74 -15.18 -16.72
CA LEU A 299 27.07 -15.23 -15.40
C LEU A 299 27.61 -14.21 -14.41
N LEU A 300 28.89 -13.83 -14.49
CA LEU A 300 29.49 -12.88 -13.54
C LEU A 300 28.91 -11.45 -13.69
N ILE A 301 28.72 -11.00 -14.93
CA ILE A 301 28.20 -9.66 -15.24
C ILE A 301 26.79 -9.42 -14.67
N PRO A 302 25.77 -10.29 -14.91
CA PRO A 302 24.44 -10.08 -14.35
C PRO A 302 24.41 -10.18 -12.82
N VAL A 303 25.23 -11.04 -12.20
CA VAL A 303 25.31 -11.12 -10.73
C VAL A 303 25.87 -9.82 -10.12
N LEU A 304 26.94 -9.27 -10.69
CA LEU A 304 27.51 -8.01 -10.21
C LEU A 304 26.58 -6.81 -10.47
N GLY A 305 25.92 -6.76 -11.64
CA GLY A 305 24.90 -5.75 -11.93
C GLY A 305 23.71 -5.80 -10.98
N TRP A 306 23.27 -7.00 -10.59
CA TRP A 306 22.16 -7.20 -9.66
C TRP A 306 22.51 -6.80 -8.21
N ILE A 307 23.74 -7.10 -7.75
CA ILE A 307 24.26 -6.62 -6.45
C ILE A 307 24.29 -5.09 -6.44
N TYR A 308 24.78 -4.45 -7.52
CA TYR A 308 24.82 -3.00 -7.64
C TYR A 308 23.42 -2.35 -7.62
N ILE A 309 22.47 -2.88 -8.40
CA ILE A 309 21.07 -2.38 -8.41
C ILE A 309 20.45 -2.51 -7.01
N SER A 310 20.64 -3.64 -6.35
CA SER A 310 20.12 -3.88 -4.99
C SER A 310 20.69 -2.88 -3.98
N TYR A 311 21.99 -2.56 -4.09
CA TYR A 311 22.65 -1.56 -3.25
C TYR A 311 22.14 -0.14 -3.49
N VAL A 312 22.00 0.27 -4.76
CA VAL A 312 21.48 1.61 -5.13
C VAL A 312 20.03 1.78 -4.65
N VAL A 313 19.18 0.75 -4.83
CA VAL A 313 17.80 0.77 -4.34
C VAL A 313 17.77 0.89 -2.80
N MET A 314 18.56 0.11 -2.07
CA MET A 314 18.67 0.22 -0.61
C MET A 314 19.15 1.61 -0.16
N PHE A 315 20.10 2.22 -0.89
CA PHE A 315 20.65 3.54 -0.56
C PHE A 315 19.63 4.68 -0.75
N GLU A 316 18.91 4.71 -1.88
CA GLU A 316 17.87 5.73 -2.11
C GLU A 316 16.66 5.52 -1.18
N LEU A 317 16.28 4.27 -0.89
CA LEU A 317 15.21 3.98 0.08
C LEU A 317 15.56 4.46 1.50
N ASN A 318 16.84 4.41 1.90
CA ASN A 318 17.29 4.90 3.19
C ASN A 318 17.16 6.44 3.31
N LYS A 319 17.47 7.20 2.24
CA LYS A 319 17.35 8.67 2.23
C LYS A 319 15.93 9.18 2.51
N HIS A 320 14.90 8.41 2.12
CA HIS A 320 13.51 8.86 2.20
C HIS A 320 12.78 8.47 3.51
N GLY A 321 13.46 7.85 4.49
CA GLY A 321 12.94 7.62 5.84
C GLY A 321 11.70 6.70 5.98
N SER A 322 11.16 6.18 4.88
CA SER A 322 9.90 5.42 4.83
C SER A 322 10.08 3.92 5.16
N PHE A 323 10.82 3.62 6.24
CA PHE A 323 11.31 2.27 6.53
C PHE A 323 10.19 1.23 6.82
N ARG A 324 9.01 1.67 7.27
CA ARG A 324 7.94 0.75 7.74
C ARG A 324 7.04 0.16 6.65
N GLN A 325 6.72 0.89 5.59
CA GLN A 325 5.82 0.37 4.54
C GLN A 325 6.55 -0.47 3.48
N ILE A 326 7.86 -0.28 3.34
CA ILE A 326 8.64 -0.80 2.21
C ILE A 326 9.15 -2.23 2.47
N ASN A 327 9.35 -2.60 3.74
CA ASN A 327 9.81 -3.93 4.14
C ASN A 327 8.92 -5.07 3.60
N GLY A 328 7.59 -4.90 3.54
CA GLY A 328 6.69 -5.92 3.02
C GLY A 328 6.93 -6.25 1.54
N ALA A 329 6.97 -5.23 0.69
CA ALA A 329 7.21 -5.39 -0.75
C ALA A 329 8.63 -5.93 -1.03
N TYR A 330 9.62 -5.45 -0.28
CA TYR A 330 11.01 -5.91 -0.40
C TYR A 330 11.14 -7.39 -0.02
N ILE A 331 10.56 -7.83 1.11
CA ILE A 331 10.57 -9.24 1.54
C ILE A 331 9.88 -10.14 0.51
N CYS A 332 8.70 -9.75 0.00
CA CYS A 332 8.01 -10.52 -1.04
C CYS A 332 8.84 -10.65 -2.34
N PHE A 333 9.54 -9.59 -2.75
CA PHE A 333 10.44 -9.61 -3.90
C PHE A 333 11.62 -10.56 -3.68
N TRP A 334 12.29 -10.48 -2.52
CA TRP A 334 13.40 -11.36 -2.18
C TRP A 334 13.00 -12.84 -2.09
N LEU A 335 11.83 -13.16 -1.54
CA LEU A 335 11.30 -14.53 -1.50
C LEU A 335 10.99 -15.07 -2.91
N SER A 336 10.46 -14.24 -3.81
CA SER A 336 10.21 -14.60 -5.21
C SER A 336 11.51 -14.89 -5.99
N VAL A 337 12.55 -14.07 -5.77
CA VAL A 337 13.87 -14.29 -6.37
C VAL A 337 14.52 -15.56 -5.79
N LEU A 338 14.43 -15.78 -4.47
CA LEU A 338 14.99 -16.97 -3.82
C LEU A 338 14.34 -18.26 -4.35
N THR A 339 13.00 -18.28 -4.48
CA THR A 339 12.27 -19.43 -5.06
C THR A 339 12.60 -19.67 -6.53
N THR A 340 12.89 -18.62 -7.30
CA THR A 340 13.33 -18.76 -8.69
C THR A 340 14.74 -19.36 -8.78
N LEU A 341 15.66 -18.93 -7.90
CA LEU A 341 17.02 -19.47 -7.84
C LEU A 341 17.06 -20.92 -7.33
N THR A 342 16.25 -21.27 -6.32
CA THR A 342 16.15 -22.67 -5.86
C THR A 342 15.47 -23.58 -6.89
N GLY A 343 14.52 -23.06 -7.69
CA GLY A 343 13.94 -23.81 -8.82
C GLY A 343 14.92 -24.12 -9.97
N LEU A 344 15.94 -23.27 -10.18
CA LEU A 344 16.94 -23.46 -11.23
C LEU A 344 18.08 -24.43 -10.84
N LEU A 345 18.35 -24.60 -9.54
CA LEU A 345 19.41 -25.49 -9.02
C LEU A 345 19.26 -26.96 -9.49
N PRO A 346 18.07 -27.61 -9.42
CA PRO A 346 17.83 -28.96 -9.93
C PRO A 346 18.08 -29.11 -11.44
N TRP A 347 17.78 -28.07 -12.23
CA TRP A 347 18.01 -28.05 -13.68
C TRP A 347 19.51 -28.01 -14.00
N CYS A 348 20.26 -27.13 -13.33
CA CYS A 348 21.71 -27.06 -13.46
C CYS A 348 22.39 -28.38 -13.05
N ALA A 349 21.94 -29.02 -11.97
CA ALA A 349 22.43 -30.32 -11.53
C ALA A 349 22.16 -31.43 -12.57
N SER A 350 20.93 -31.52 -13.08
CA SER A 350 20.56 -32.49 -14.13
C SER A 350 21.35 -32.29 -15.41
N TRP A 351 21.53 -31.05 -15.87
CA TRP A 351 22.32 -30.74 -17.07
C TRP A 351 23.79 -31.11 -16.90
N CYS A 352 24.36 -30.87 -15.71
CA CYS A 352 25.74 -31.28 -15.40
C CYS A 352 25.90 -32.81 -15.39
N LEU A 353 24.96 -33.55 -14.78
CA LEU A 353 24.96 -35.02 -14.77
C LEU A 353 24.81 -35.63 -16.17
N LEU A 354 23.95 -35.07 -17.02
CA LEU A 354 23.82 -35.49 -18.42
C LEU A 354 25.14 -35.30 -19.20
N ARG A 355 25.81 -34.17 -19.00
CA ARG A 355 27.10 -33.87 -19.67
C ARG A 355 28.24 -34.78 -19.19
N LEU A 356 28.24 -35.17 -17.91
CA LEU A 356 29.19 -36.14 -17.36
C LEU A 356 28.91 -37.56 -17.87
N ARG A 357 27.65 -37.97 -18.03
CA ARG A 357 27.29 -39.25 -18.66
C ARG A 357 27.70 -39.31 -20.13
N GLY A 358 27.52 -38.21 -20.88
CA GLY A 358 27.95 -38.13 -22.29
C GLY A 358 29.44 -38.40 -22.48
N ARG A 359 30.31 -37.84 -21.64
CA ARG A 359 31.77 -38.05 -21.72
C ARG A 359 32.25 -39.47 -21.45
N ARG A 360 31.50 -40.30 -20.71
CA ARG A 360 31.89 -41.70 -20.49
C ARG A 360 31.68 -42.59 -21.72
N ARG A 361 30.78 -42.22 -22.65
CA ARG A 361 30.55 -42.99 -23.88
C ARG A 361 31.60 -42.73 -24.98
N SER A 362 32.33 -41.61 -24.90
CA SER A 362 33.38 -41.24 -25.86
C SER A 362 34.80 -41.60 -25.42
N ALA A 363 34.94 -42.47 -24.41
CA ALA A 363 36.22 -42.88 -23.83
C ALA A 363 36.39 -44.42 -23.78
N GLY A 364 35.57 -45.14 -24.55
CA GLY A 364 35.53 -46.60 -24.64
C GLY A 364 35.12 -47.07 -26.04
N ALA A 365 35.50 -46.31 -27.06
CA ALA A 365 35.37 -46.58 -28.49
C ALA A 365 36.66 -46.10 -29.17
#